data_AF-A0A4Q0GP50-F1
#
_entry.id   AF-A0A4Q0GP50-F1
#
_cell.length_a   1.000
_cell.length_b   1.000
_cell.length_c   1.000
_cell.angle_alpha   90.00
_cell.angle_beta   90.00
_cell.angle_gamma   90.00
#
_symmetry.space_group_name_H-M   'P 1'
#
loop_
_entity.id
_entity.type
_entity.pdbx_description
1 polymer ?
#
loop_
_entity_poly.entity_id
_entity_poly.type
_entity_poly.pdbx_seq_one_letter_code
_entity_poly.pdbx_strand_id
1 'polypeptide(L)'
;MTVRKSLVAAGGLRTATLRTGLQWDEPNGWAPLQLVAIAPLAANGEPALARDIADRWLGTVGAAYAETDKVLEKYNVEQRTPGGGGEYPVQDDLGWTNGVTSAILDQYPELSPK
;
A
#
# COMPACT_ATOMS: atom_id res chain seq x y z
N MET A 1 18.49 -8.15 8.01
CA MET A 1 17.48 -7.91 6.95
C MET A 1 17.01 -6.48 7.08
N THR A 2 16.89 -5.73 5.98
CA THR A 2 16.44 -4.32 5.97
C THR A 2 15.09 -4.24 5.28
N VAL A 3 14.18 -3.38 5.76
CA VAL A 3 12.84 -3.14 5.17
C VAL A 3 12.86 -3.04 3.65
N ARG A 4 13.81 -2.26 3.11
CA ARG A 4 14.01 -2.06 1.66
C ARG A 4 14.24 -3.34 0.86
N LYS A 5 14.90 -4.35 1.45
CA LYS A 5 15.27 -5.60 0.74
C LYS A 5 14.19 -6.68 0.84
N SER A 6 13.32 -6.61 1.84
CA SER A 6 12.35 -7.68 2.12
C SER A 6 10.90 -7.26 1.90
N LEU A 7 10.52 -6.05 2.29
CA LEU A 7 9.12 -5.64 2.33
C LEU A 7 8.72 -4.69 1.20
N VAL A 8 9.65 -3.90 0.65
CA VAL A 8 9.33 -3.02 -0.48
C VAL A 8 9.11 -3.86 -1.75
N ALA A 9 7.95 -3.68 -2.36
CA ALA A 9 7.49 -4.28 -3.61
C ALA A 9 7.21 -3.20 -4.67
N ALA A 10 6.70 -3.57 -5.84
CA ALA A 10 6.40 -2.63 -6.91
C ALA A 10 5.28 -1.63 -6.53
N GLY A 11 4.33 -2.07 -5.70
CA GLY A 11 3.12 -1.35 -5.31
C GLY A 11 3.05 -0.85 -3.87
N GLY A 12 4.15 -0.95 -3.11
CA GLY A 12 4.21 -0.52 -1.71
C GLY A 12 4.89 -1.58 -0.86
N LEU A 13 4.52 -1.66 0.42
CA LEU A 13 5.02 -2.68 1.35
C LEU A 13 4.15 -3.94 1.34
N ARG A 14 4.82 -5.10 1.29
CA ARG A 14 4.23 -6.40 1.64
C ARG A 14 3.89 -6.44 3.13
N THR A 15 2.84 -7.16 3.50
CA THR A 15 2.54 -7.45 4.91
C THR A 15 3.59 -8.35 5.56
N ALA A 16 4.01 -9.39 4.86
CA ALA A 16 5.01 -10.36 5.29
C ALA A 16 5.82 -10.85 4.08
N THR A 17 6.84 -11.68 4.32
CA THR A 17 7.62 -12.36 3.28
C THR A 17 7.21 -13.82 3.10
N LEU A 18 6.08 -14.23 3.69
CA LEU A 18 5.54 -15.58 3.60
C LEU A 18 4.36 -15.56 2.63
N ARG A 19 4.22 -16.63 1.84
CA ARG A 19 3.09 -16.84 0.93
C ARG A 19 2.26 -18.02 1.44
N THR A 20 1.25 -17.73 2.23
CA THR A 20 0.40 -18.76 2.86
C THR A 20 -0.98 -18.87 2.21
N GLY A 21 -1.38 -17.88 1.41
CA GLY A 21 -2.75 -17.73 0.91
C GLY A 21 -3.70 -17.02 1.89
N LEU A 22 -3.22 -16.66 3.09
CA LEU A 22 -3.96 -15.83 4.04
C LEU A 22 -3.89 -14.35 3.67
N GLN A 23 -4.79 -13.55 4.23
CA GLN A 23 -4.96 -12.14 3.85
C GLN A 23 -3.78 -11.26 4.31
N TRP A 24 -3.13 -11.62 5.40
CA TRP A 24 -2.06 -10.86 6.06
C TRP A 24 -0.66 -11.40 5.71
N ASP A 25 -0.47 -11.78 4.45
CA ASP A 25 0.76 -12.37 3.93
C ASP A 25 1.05 -11.85 2.52
N GLU A 26 2.23 -12.18 1.98
CA GLU A 26 2.57 -11.87 0.59
C GLU A 26 1.57 -12.55 -0.38
N PRO A 27 1.04 -11.85 -1.41
CA PRO A 27 1.51 -10.57 -1.94
C PRO A 27 0.73 -9.34 -1.45
N ASN A 28 -0.09 -9.46 -0.41
CA ASN A 28 -0.95 -8.37 0.01
C ASN A 28 -0.16 -7.26 0.70
N GLY A 29 -0.58 -6.02 0.44
CA GLY A 29 -0.26 -4.83 1.21
C GLY A 29 -1.55 -4.15 1.67
N TRP A 30 -1.49 -3.57 2.87
CA TRP A 30 -2.64 -2.95 3.54
C TRP A 30 -2.33 -1.49 3.84
N ALA A 31 -3.31 -0.61 3.63
CA ALA A 31 -3.15 0.83 3.79
C ALA A 31 -2.57 1.22 5.17
N PRO A 32 -3.05 0.69 6.31
CA PRO A 32 -2.51 1.04 7.62
C PRO A 32 -1.02 0.75 7.75
N LEU A 33 -0.53 -0.35 7.16
CA LEU A 33 0.89 -0.73 7.23
C LEU A 33 1.78 0.21 6.41
N GLN A 34 1.25 0.77 5.32
CA GLN A 34 1.98 1.79 4.56
C GLN A 34 2.15 3.05 5.40
N LEU A 35 1.07 3.53 6.03
CA LEU A 35 1.12 4.75 6.84
C LEU A 35 2.04 4.61 8.05
N VAL A 36 1.95 3.49 8.77
CA VAL A 36 2.81 3.18 9.93
C VAL A 36 4.29 3.08 9.54
N ALA A 37 4.62 2.77 8.28
CA ALA A 37 5.99 2.81 7.80
C ALA A 37 6.42 4.20 7.33
N ILE A 38 5.60 4.87 6.50
CA ILE A 38 5.91 6.17 5.89
C ILE A 38 6.17 7.24 6.96
N ALA A 39 5.30 7.35 7.96
CA ALA A 39 5.38 8.41 8.97
C ALA A 39 6.72 8.40 9.75
N PRO A 40 7.15 7.29 10.39
CA PRO A 40 8.42 7.26 11.10
C PRO A 40 9.63 7.28 10.16
N LEU A 41 9.56 6.71 8.95
CA LEU A 41 10.66 6.79 7.99
C LEU A 41 10.93 8.24 7.56
N ALA A 42 9.85 9.01 7.33
CA ALA A 42 9.96 10.43 7.02
C ALA A 42 10.55 11.23 8.18
N ALA A 43 10.16 10.92 9.42
CA ALA A 43 10.60 11.65 10.61
C ALA A 43 12.01 11.27 11.09
N ASN A 44 12.48 10.03 10.88
CA ASN A 44 13.68 9.48 11.51
C ASN A 44 14.84 9.23 10.53
N GLY A 45 14.94 10.00 9.45
CA GLY A 45 16.14 10.05 8.61
C GLY A 45 16.11 9.22 7.31
N GLU A 46 14.96 8.66 6.95
CA GLU A 46 14.77 7.91 5.68
C GLU A 46 13.68 8.53 4.77
N PRO A 47 13.66 9.87 4.56
CA PRO A 47 12.57 10.53 3.82
C PRO A 47 12.47 10.07 2.36
N ALA A 48 13.59 9.70 1.73
CA ALA A 48 13.61 9.17 0.38
C ALA A 48 12.90 7.80 0.29
N LEU A 49 13.08 6.94 1.29
CA LEU A 49 12.39 5.65 1.35
C LEU A 49 10.91 5.83 1.67
N ALA A 50 10.56 6.75 2.57
CA ALA A 50 9.18 7.10 2.87
C ALA A 50 8.43 7.55 1.61
N ARG A 51 9.03 8.46 0.83
CA ARG A 51 8.48 8.96 -0.43
C ARG A 51 8.36 7.86 -1.50
N ASP A 52 9.36 6.98 -1.63
CA ASP A 52 9.31 5.84 -2.57
C ASP A 52 8.15 4.88 -2.23
N ILE A 53 7.90 4.61 -0.94
CA ILE A 53 6.76 3.78 -0.52
C ILE A 53 5.43 4.49 -0.80
N ALA A 54 5.34 5.78 -0.51
CA ALA A 54 4.15 6.60 -0.78
C ALA A 54 3.77 6.61 -2.26
N ASP A 55 4.74 6.88 -3.14
CA ASP A 55 4.53 6.93 -4.59
C ASP A 55 4.05 5.57 -5.15
N ARG A 56 4.70 4.47 -4.73
CA ARG A 56 4.29 3.12 -5.12
C ARG A 56 2.88 2.76 -4.66
N TRP A 57 2.53 3.14 -3.44
CA TRP A 57 1.21 2.85 -2.87
C TRP A 57 0.11 3.66 -3.58
N LEU A 58 0.29 4.96 -3.75
CA LEU A 58 -0.64 5.82 -4.47
C LEU A 58 -0.83 5.34 -5.91
N GLY A 59 0.25 4.92 -6.58
CA GLY A 59 0.18 4.32 -7.91
C GLY A 59 -0.62 3.01 -7.95
N THR A 60 -0.60 2.21 -6.89
CA THR A 60 -1.39 0.97 -6.79
C THR A 60 -2.87 1.26 -6.58
N VAL A 61 -3.19 2.13 -5.62
CA VAL A 61 -4.58 2.53 -5.35
C VAL A 61 -5.18 3.21 -6.58
N GLY A 62 -4.44 4.11 -7.23
CA GLY A 62 -4.89 4.80 -8.45
C GLY A 62 -5.11 3.85 -9.63
N ALA A 63 -4.22 2.88 -9.86
CA ALA A 63 -4.38 1.89 -10.92
C ALA A 63 -5.63 1.02 -10.70
N ALA A 64 -5.82 0.51 -9.49
CA ALA A 64 -6.99 -0.29 -9.15
C ALA A 64 -8.29 0.53 -9.23
N TYR A 65 -8.27 1.79 -8.78
CA TYR A 65 -9.43 2.68 -8.89
C TYR A 65 -9.79 2.93 -10.36
N ALA A 66 -8.81 3.21 -11.23
CA ALA A 66 -9.04 3.42 -12.66
C ALA A 66 -9.62 2.18 -13.38
N GLU A 67 -9.36 0.97 -12.87
CA GLU A 67 -9.89 -0.28 -13.45
C GLU A 67 -11.27 -0.66 -12.89
N THR A 68 -11.51 -0.38 -11.60
CA THR A 68 -12.66 -0.95 -10.87
C THR A 68 -13.68 0.08 -10.39
N ASP A 69 -13.37 1.38 -10.49
CA ASP A 69 -14.10 2.51 -9.90
C ASP A 69 -14.26 2.40 -8.37
N LYS A 70 -13.41 1.61 -7.71
CA LYS A 70 -13.53 1.27 -6.28
C LYS A 70 -12.21 1.39 -5.54
N VAL A 71 -12.32 1.71 -4.26
CA VAL A 71 -11.18 1.67 -3.33
C VAL A 71 -11.29 0.43 -2.46
N LEU A 72 -10.29 -0.44 -2.53
CA LEU A 72 -10.35 -1.77 -1.92
C LEU A 72 -9.65 -1.82 -0.54
N GLU A 73 -9.96 -2.86 0.23
CA GLU A 73 -9.38 -3.06 1.56
C GLU A 73 -7.85 -3.32 1.54
N LYS A 74 -7.38 -4.03 0.51
CA LYS A 74 -6.01 -4.54 0.37
C LYS A 74 -5.66 -4.76 -1.10
N TYR A 75 -4.38 -4.74 -1.42
CA TYR A 75 -3.88 -4.82 -2.79
C TYR A 75 -2.74 -5.81 -2.92
N ASN A 76 -2.64 -6.48 -4.06
CA ASN A 76 -1.45 -7.21 -4.43
C ASN A 76 -0.35 -6.20 -4.81
N VAL A 77 0.63 -6.01 -3.92
CA VAL A 77 1.69 -5.02 -4.11
C VAL A 77 2.82 -5.50 -5.03
N GLU A 78 2.81 -6.76 -5.49
CA GLU A 78 3.72 -7.20 -6.56
C GLU A 78 3.23 -6.75 -7.93
N GLN A 79 1.91 -6.83 -8.14
CA GLN A 79 1.29 -6.67 -9.46
C GLN A 79 0.47 -5.40 -9.60
N ARG A 80 0.26 -4.65 -8.50
CA ARG A 80 -0.60 -3.47 -8.42
C ARG A 80 -2.05 -3.74 -8.83
N THR A 81 -2.57 -4.88 -8.38
CA THR A 81 -3.93 -5.34 -8.66
C THR A 81 -4.72 -5.49 -7.35
N PRO A 82 -6.05 -5.69 -7.41
CA PRO A 82 -6.84 -6.09 -6.24
C PRO A 82 -6.19 -7.25 -5.46
N GLY A 83 -6.14 -7.13 -4.13
CA GLY A 83 -5.63 -8.19 -3.26
C GLY A 83 -6.63 -9.34 -3.09
N GLY A 84 -6.22 -10.38 -2.37
CA GLY A 84 -7.07 -11.56 -2.19
C GLY A 84 -6.64 -12.48 -1.05
N GLY A 85 -7.11 -13.73 -1.10
CA GLY A 85 -6.82 -14.75 -0.10
C GLY A 85 -7.67 -14.62 1.18
N GLY A 86 -7.53 -15.63 2.04
CA GLY A 86 -8.25 -15.78 3.31
C GLY A 86 -9.72 -16.21 3.19
N GLU A 87 -10.47 -15.90 4.24
CA GLU A 87 -11.77 -16.52 4.53
C GLU A 87 -12.96 -15.87 3.81
N TYR A 88 -12.79 -14.65 3.27
CA TYR A 88 -13.87 -13.90 2.63
C TYR A 88 -13.38 -13.04 1.44
N PRO A 89 -14.28 -12.68 0.50
CA PRO A 89 -13.94 -11.85 -0.66
C PRO A 89 -13.48 -10.44 -0.27
N VAL A 90 -12.68 -9.81 -1.13
CA VAL A 90 -12.22 -8.42 -0.92
C VAL A 90 -13.41 -7.47 -0.73
N GLN A 91 -13.28 -6.50 0.17
CA GLN A 91 -14.32 -5.51 0.47
C GLN A 91 -14.06 -4.19 -0.28
N ASP A 92 -15.15 -3.57 -0.71
CA ASP A 92 -15.18 -2.31 -1.43
C ASP A 92 -15.31 -1.10 -0.48
N ASP A 93 -14.89 0.07 -0.97
CA ASP A 93 -15.01 1.39 -0.36
C ASP A 93 -14.50 1.51 1.08
N LEU A 94 -13.34 0.91 1.35
CA LEU A 94 -12.89 0.77 2.72
C LEU A 94 -12.28 2.05 3.30
N GLY A 95 -12.83 2.50 4.44
CA GLY A 95 -12.52 3.78 5.07
C GLY A 95 -11.05 4.01 5.40
N TRP A 96 -10.28 2.98 5.78
CA TRP A 96 -8.86 3.17 6.03
C TRP A 96 -8.07 3.46 4.76
N THR A 97 -8.50 2.96 3.59
CA THR A 97 -7.72 3.12 2.35
C THR A 97 -7.91 4.54 1.86
N ASN A 98 -9.13 5.07 1.97
CA ASN A 98 -9.42 6.48 1.74
C ASN A 98 -8.64 7.37 2.71
N GLY A 99 -8.70 7.09 4.02
CA GLY A 99 -8.03 7.90 5.04
C GLY A 99 -6.50 7.91 4.88
N VAL A 100 -5.89 6.76 4.60
CA VAL A 100 -4.44 6.66 4.35
C VAL A 100 -4.06 7.35 3.05
N THR A 101 -4.84 7.17 1.98
CA THR A 101 -4.58 7.86 0.70
C THR A 101 -4.61 9.37 0.89
N SER A 102 -5.62 9.91 1.58
CA SER A 102 -5.70 11.33 1.92
C SER A 102 -4.50 11.79 2.75
N ALA A 103 -4.13 11.06 3.81
CA ALA A 103 -3.00 11.42 4.66
C ALA A 103 -1.66 11.45 3.90
N ILE A 104 -1.46 10.50 2.97
CA ILE A 104 -0.26 10.49 2.13
C ILE A 104 -0.27 11.67 1.15
N LEU A 105 -1.41 11.99 0.52
CA LEU A 105 -1.53 13.13 -0.40
C LEU A 105 -1.37 14.48 0.31
N ASP A 106 -1.85 14.61 1.55
CA ASP A 106 -1.62 15.80 2.38
C ASP A 106 -0.13 16.00 2.67
N GLN A 107 0.62 14.90 2.87
CA GLN A 107 2.05 14.94 3.11
C GLN A 107 2.88 15.12 1.83
N TYR A 108 2.43 14.54 0.71
CA TYR A 108 3.11 14.52 -0.59
C TYR A 108 2.16 14.95 -1.72
N PRO A 109 1.72 16.22 -1.75
CA PRO A 109 0.72 16.68 -2.72
C PRO A 109 1.23 16.57 -4.16
N GLU A 110 2.55 16.57 -4.38
CA GLU A 110 3.15 16.40 -5.69
C GLU A 110 3.00 14.99 -6.28
N LEU A 111 2.63 14.00 -5.46
CA LEU A 111 2.35 12.63 -5.89
C LEU A 111 0.89 12.41 -6.30
N SER A 112 0.06 13.45 -6.25
CA SER A 112 -1.32 13.39 -6.71
C SER A 112 -1.36 12.93 -8.19
N PRO A 113 -2.18 11.92 -8.54
CA PRO A 113 -2.39 11.54 -9.93
C PRO A 113 -2.86 12.76 -10.75
N LYS A 114 -2.27 12.96 -11.93
CA LYS A 114 -2.68 14.00 -12.89
C LYS A 114 -3.81 13.53 -13.78
#